data_AF-A0AA39ZQW0-F1
#
_entry.id   AF-A0AA39ZQW0-F1
#
_cell.length_a   1.000
_cell.length_b   1.000
_cell.length_c   1.000
_cell.angle_alpha   90.00
_cell.angle_beta   90.00
_cell.angle_gamma   90.00
#
_symmetry.space_group_name_H-M   'P 1'
#
loop_
_entity.id
_entity.type
_entity.pdbx_description
1 polymer ?
#
loop_
_entity_poly.entity_id
_entity_poly.type
_entity_poly.pdbx_seq_one_letter_code
_entity_poly.pdbx_strand_id
1 'polypeptide(L)'
;MEIRLGARIGDVEARLSARIDRLETRIVVADQNGVARQQNGLLVTTKEFPLETLHSVLTGSPIPDFPAQLADIDQLTDTQADIILRQLGAPMQAGIQEKRKPIRAFCGVRPAF
;
A
#
# COMPACT_ATOMS: atom_id res chain seq x y z
N MET A 1 -9.40 32.65 -31.02
CA MET A 1 -8.89 32.70 -29.64
C MET A 1 -9.74 31.85 -28.69
N GLU A 2 -11.07 31.89 -28.80
CA GLU A 2 -12.02 31.11 -27.97
C GLU A 2 -11.82 29.59 -28.00
N ILE A 3 -11.54 29.00 -29.17
CA ILE A 3 -11.31 27.55 -29.31
C ILE A 3 -10.12 27.06 -28.45
N ARG A 4 -9.06 27.87 -28.32
CA ARG A 4 -7.88 27.53 -27.50
C ARG A 4 -8.17 27.65 -26.00
N LEU A 5 -9.08 28.54 -25.60
CA LEU A 5 -9.48 28.69 -24.21
C LEU A 5 -10.36 27.52 -23.77
N GLY A 6 -11.34 27.13 -24.60
CA GLY A 6 -12.19 25.96 -24.34
C GLY A 6 -11.39 24.66 -24.19
N ALA A 7 -10.41 24.43 -25.07
CA ALA A 7 -9.54 23.26 -24.98
C ALA A 7 -8.69 23.25 -23.69
N ARG A 8 -8.21 24.41 -23.24
CA ARG A 8 -7.45 24.53 -21.99
C ARG A 8 -8.31 24.28 -20.76
N ILE A 9 -9.55 24.75 -20.76
CA ILE A 9 -10.50 24.51 -19.66
C ILE A 9 -10.82 23.01 -19.56
N GLY A 10 -11.11 22.36 -20.69
CA GLY A 10 -11.38 20.91 -20.71
C GLY A 10 -10.19 20.06 -20.22
N ASP A 11 -8.95 20.42 -20.58
CA ASP A 11 -7.75 19.74 -20.07
C ASP A 11 -7.57 19.94 -18.54
N VAL A 12 -7.90 21.12 -18.02
CA VAL A 12 -7.88 21.38 -16.57
C VAL A 12 -8.95 20.55 -15.84
N GLU A 13 -10.17 20.50 -16.37
CA GLU A 13 -11.26 19.69 -15.82
C GLU A 13 -10.90 18.21 -15.80
N ALA A 14 -10.40 17.66 -16.91
CA ALA A 14 -10.00 16.26 -16.99
C ALA A 14 -8.89 15.91 -15.99
N ARG A 15 -7.89 16.79 -15.83
CA ARG A 15 -6.82 16.61 -14.82
C ARG A 15 -7.33 16.71 -13.39
N LEU A 16 -8.32 17.57 -13.14
CA LEU A 16 -8.92 17.72 -11.83
C LEU A 16 -9.75 16.48 -11.47
N SER A 17 -10.61 16.01 -12.37
CA SER A 17 -11.38 14.77 -12.19
C SER A 17 -10.45 13.59 -11.91
N ALA A 18 -9.41 13.38 -12.74
CA ALA A 18 -8.45 12.30 -12.53
C ALA A 18 -7.67 12.41 -11.20
N ARG A 19 -7.48 13.63 -10.66
CA ARG A 19 -6.88 13.84 -9.34
C ARG A 19 -7.86 13.52 -8.21
N ILE A 20 -9.13 13.88 -8.35
CA ILE A 20 -10.18 13.58 -7.39
C ILE A 20 -10.38 12.06 -7.29
N ASP A 21 -10.48 11.37 -8.43
CA ASP A 21 -10.65 9.90 -8.48
C ASP A 21 -9.50 9.17 -7.77
N ARG A 22 -8.26 9.65 -7.96
CA ARG A 22 -7.08 9.11 -7.28
C ARG A 22 -7.10 9.37 -5.77
N LEU A 23 -7.62 10.52 -5.33
CA LEU A 23 -7.75 10.82 -3.91
C LEU A 23 -8.82 9.93 -3.27
N GLU A 24 -9.97 9.77 -3.92
CA GLU A 24 -11.04 8.88 -3.46
C GLU A 24 -10.53 7.45 -3.32
N THR A 25 -9.83 6.95 -4.34
CA THR A 25 -9.19 5.62 -4.30
C THR A 25 -8.24 5.50 -3.09
N ARG A 26 -7.38 6.49 -2.86
CA ARG A 26 -6.45 6.47 -1.73
C ARG A 26 -7.13 6.50 -0.37
N ILE A 27 -8.27 7.18 -0.24
CA ILE A 27 -9.05 7.23 0.99
C ILE A 27 -9.65 5.86 1.29
N VAL A 28 -10.30 5.24 0.30
CA VAL A 28 -10.88 3.89 0.45
C VAL A 28 -9.80 2.87 0.80
N VAL A 29 -8.66 2.91 0.12
CA VAL A 29 -7.54 2.00 0.38
C VAL A 29 -6.93 2.22 1.76
N ALA A 30 -6.85 3.47 2.22
CA ALA A 30 -6.33 3.78 3.55
C ALA A 30 -7.22 3.16 4.64
N ASP A 31 -8.54 3.18 4.45
CA ASP A 31 -9.52 2.55 5.35
C ASP A 31 -9.41 1.01 5.31
N GLN A 32 -9.41 0.41 4.12
CA GLN A 32 -9.22 -1.04 3.93
C GLN A 32 -7.92 -1.53 4.57
N ASN A 33 -6.82 -0.82 4.34
CA ASN A 33 -5.53 -1.14 4.94
C ASN A 33 -5.53 -0.90 6.45
N GLY A 34 -6.34 0.04 6.96
CA GLY A 34 -6.54 0.24 8.40
C GLY A 34 -7.20 -0.97 9.05
N VAL A 35 -8.25 -1.50 8.44
CA VAL A 35 -8.95 -2.72 8.89
C VAL A 35 -8.02 -3.93 8.82
N ALA A 36 -7.35 -4.15 7.69
CA ALA A 36 -6.39 -5.24 7.53
C ALA A 36 -5.24 -5.16 8.54
N ARG A 37 -4.72 -3.96 8.83
CA ARG A 37 -3.72 -3.73 9.88
C ARG A 37 -4.22 -4.12 11.26
N GLN A 38 -5.47 -3.77 11.59
CA GLN A 38 -6.06 -4.11 12.87
C GLN A 38 -6.23 -5.62 13.02
N GLN A 39 -6.71 -6.30 11.98
CA GLN A 39 -6.84 -7.75 11.95
C GLN A 39 -5.47 -8.43 12.10
N ASN A 40 -4.49 -8.04 11.28
CA ASN A 40 -3.14 -8.57 11.36
C ASN A 40 -2.52 -8.36 12.75
N GLY A 41 -2.70 -7.19 13.36
CA GLY A 41 -2.26 -6.88 14.72
C GLY A 41 -2.86 -7.81 15.79
N LEU A 42 -4.12 -8.22 15.63
CA LEU A 42 -4.79 -9.18 16.52
C LEU A 42 -4.33 -10.63 16.25
N LEU A 43 -3.97 -10.96 15.01
CA LEU A 43 -3.52 -12.29 14.60
C LEU A 43 -2.04 -12.54 14.93
N VAL A 44 -1.22 -11.49 15.10
CA VAL A 44 0.20 -11.63 15.49
C VAL A 44 0.38 -12.41 16.80
N THR A 45 -0.59 -12.38 17.71
CA THR A 45 -0.54 -13.16 18.95
C THR A 45 -0.75 -14.66 18.72
N THR A 46 -1.31 -15.06 17.58
CA THR A 46 -1.62 -16.44 17.22
C THR A 46 -0.91 -16.79 15.90
N LYS A 47 0.29 -17.38 16.01
CA LYS A 47 1.22 -17.72 14.89
C LYS A 47 0.65 -18.56 13.73
N GLU A 48 -0.62 -18.97 13.80
CA GLU A 48 -1.26 -19.91 12.88
C GLU A 48 -2.19 -19.24 11.87
N PHE A 49 -2.51 -17.96 12.04
CA PHE A 49 -3.47 -17.28 11.17
C PHE A 49 -2.78 -16.53 10.01
N PRO A 50 -3.37 -16.60 8.80
CA PRO A 50 -2.86 -15.87 7.66
C PRO A 50 -3.02 -14.37 7.83
N LEU A 51 -2.07 -13.60 7.30
CA LEU A 51 -2.17 -12.15 7.19
C LEU A 51 -3.24 -11.78 6.18
N GLU A 52 -4.09 -10.84 6.56
CA GLU A 52 -4.95 -10.10 5.65
C GLU A 52 -4.08 -9.28 4.69
N THR A 53 -4.40 -9.39 3.40
CA THR A 53 -3.63 -8.75 2.34
C THR A 53 -3.87 -7.25 2.34
N LEU A 54 -2.79 -6.47 2.33
CA LEU A 54 -2.89 -5.03 2.13
C LEU A 54 -3.17 -4.71 0.66
N HIS A 55 -3.82 -3.58 0.44
CA HIS A 55 -4.18 -3.04 -0.87
C HIS A 55 -3.20 -1.93 -1.27
N SER A 56 -2.91 -1.87 -2.57
CA SER A 56 -2.01 -0.89 -3.17
C SER A 56 -2.64 0.50 -3.14
N VAL A 57 -1.92 1.49 -2.59
CA VAL A 57 -2.37 2.90 -2.60
C VAL A 57 -2.33 3.52 -4.00
N LEU A 58 -1.73 2.81 -4.98
CA LEU A 58 -1.59 3.26 -6.36
C LEU A 58 -2.76 2.78 -7.23
N THR A 59 -3.28 1.58 -6.98
CA THR A 59 -4.25 0.90 -7.85
C THR A 59 -5.55 0.54 -7.13
N GLY A 60 -5.56 0.52 -5.80
CA GLY A 60 -6.68 0.05 -5.00
C GLY A 60 -6.88 -1.46 -4.96
N SER A 61 -6.11 -2.22 -5.72
CA SER A 61 -6.17 -3.68 -5.74
C SER A 61 -5.33 -4.30 -4.63
N PRO A 62 -5.61 -5.56 -4.22
CA PRO A 62 -4.73 -6.34 -3.35
C PRO A 62 -3.29 -6.34 -3.89
N ILE A 63 -2.31 -6.20 -2.99
CA ILE A 63 -0.90 -6.29 -3.36
C ILE A 63 -0.61 -7.74 -3.82
N PRO A 64 -0.08 -7.95 -5.03
CA PRO A 64 0.22 -9.28 -5.52
C PRO A 64 1.37 -9.90 -4.73
N ASP A 65 1.33 -11.23 -4.59
CA ASP A 65 2.34 -12.02 -3.86
C ASP A 65 2.61 -11.49 -2.44
N PHE A 66 1.55 -10.96 -1.79
CA PHE A 66 1.65 -10.49 -0.42
C PHE A 66 1.93 -11.67 0.53
N PRO A 67 2.81 -11.49 1.52
CA PRO A 67 3.13 -12.51 2.52
C PRO A 67 1.87 -13.08 3.17
N ALA A 68 1.70 -14.41 3.12
CA ALA A 68 0.58 -15.09 3.77
C ALA A 68 0.76 -15.16 5.29
N GLN A 69 2.00 -15.16 5.78
CA GLN A 69 2.32 -15.18 7.20
C GLN A 69 3.43 -14.19 7.55
N LEU A 70 3.57 -13.88 8.85
CA LEU A 70 4.67 -13.05 9.35
C LEU A 70 6.05 -13.63 9.08
N ALA A 71 6.17 -14.96 9.10
CA ALA A 71 7.42 -15.64 8.77
C ALA A 71 7.80 -15.45 7.29
N ASP A 72 6.81 -15.32 6.39
CA ASP A 72 7.06 -15.11 4.97
C ASP A 72 7.65 -13.72 4.70
N ILE A 73 7.39 -12.74 5.57
CA ILE A 73 8.05 -11.42 5.52
C ILE A 73 9.57 -11.57 5.69
N ASP A 74 10.04 -12.53 6.51
CA ASP A 74 11.46 -12.83 6.67
C ASP A 74 12.08 -13.59 5.50
N GLN A 75 11.26 -14.08 4.57
CA GLN A 75 11.70 -14.78 3.37
C GLN A 75 11.61 -13.91 2.12
N LEU A 76 11.05 -12.69 2.22
CA LEU A 76 10.97 -11.77 1.10
C LEU A 76 12.34 -11.48 0.50
N THR A 77 12.43 -11.59 -0.83
CA THR A 77 13.58 -11.10 -1.58
C THR A 77 13.59 -9.58 -1.62
N ASP A 78 14.75 -9.00 -1.96
CA ASP A 78 14.90 -7.56 -2.10
C ASP A 78 13.92 -6.95 -3.12
N THR A 79 13.72 -7.66 -4.25
CA THR A 79 12.77 -7.28 -5.30
C THR A 79 11.31 -7.34 -4.83
N GLN A 80 10.91 -8.40 -4.13
CA GLN A 80 9.53 -8.50 -3.62
C GLN A 80 9.25 -7.42 -2.56
N ALA A 81 10.20 -7.17 -1.67
CA ALA A 81 10.06 -6.12 -0.67
C ALA A 81 9.93 -4.72 -1.31
N ASP A 82 10.68 -4.45 -2.39
CA ASP A 82 10.55 -3.21 -3.15
C ASP A 82 9.20 -3.04 -3.84
N ILE A 83 8.66 -4.12 -4.40
CA ILE A 83 7.34 -4.10 -5.04
C ILE A 83 6.28 -3.77 -3.99
N ILE A 84 6.30 -4.46 -2.85
CA ILE A 84 5.35 -4.24 -1.75
C ILE A 84 5.45 -2.79 -1.23
N LEU A 85 6.67 -2.31 -0.93
CA LEU A 85 6.88 -0.96 -0.42
C LEU A 85 6.42 0.12 -1.39
N ARG A 86 6.69 -0.07 -2.69
CA ARG A 86 6.21 0.85 -3.72
C ARG A 86 4.68 0.89 -3.76
N GLN A 87 4.02 -0.26 -3.69
CA GLN A 87 2.56 -0.33 -3.71
C GLN A 87 1.92 0.22 -2.43
N LEU A 88 2.63 0.20 -1.31
CA LEU A 88 2.24 0.87 -0.06
C LEU A 88 2.53 2.38 -0.06
N GLY A 89 3.24 2.89 -1.07
CA GLY A 89 3.68 4.29 -1.14
C GLY A 89 4.77 4.64 -0.12
N ALA A 90 5.49 3.63 0.38
CA ALA A 90 6.59 3.81 1.31
C ALA A 90 7.88 4.22 0.56
N PRO A 91 8.77 4.99 1.21
CA PRO A 91 10.08 5.31 0.64
C PRO A 91 10.90 4.03 0.41
N MET A 92 11.60 3.95 -0.72
CA MET A 92 12.52 2.84 -0.98
C MET A 92 13.70 2.93 0.00
N GLN A 93 14.01 1.81 0.66
CA GLN A 93 15.12 1.72 1.61
C GLN A 93 16.24 0.88 1.04
N ALA A 94 17.48 1.11 1.47
CA ALA A 94 18.62 0.30 1.05
C ALA A 94 18.73 -0.94 1.94
N GLY A 95 18.79 -2.12 1.31
CA GLY A 95 18.98 -3.39 2.00
C GLY A 95 17.70 -4.02 2.55
N ILE A 96 17.62 -5.34 2.44
CA ILE A 96 16.42 -6.12 2.74
C ILE A 96 15.95 -6.01 4.20
N GLN A 97 16.86 -5.89 5.16
CA GLN A 97 16.50 -5.77 6.58
C GLN A 97 15.76 -4.45 6.86
N GLU A 98 16.21 -3.35 6.26
CA GLU A 98 15.54 -2.06 6.38
C GLU A 98 14.22 -2.04 5.60
N LYS A 99 14.10 -2.79 4.49
CA LYS A 99 12.81 -2.94 3.77
C LYS A 99 11.76 -3.75 4.53
N ARG A 100 12.17 -4.78 5.29
CA ARG A 100 11.23 -5.65 6.02
C ARG A 100 10.60 -4.97 7.24
N LYS A 101 11.34 -4.12 7.95
CA LYS A 101 10.83 -3.36 9.11
C LYS A 101 9.55 -2.55 8.80
N PRO A 102 9.51 -1.68 7.78
CA PRO A 102 8.29 -0.96 7.42
C PRO A 102 7.19 -1.89 6.93
N ILE A 103 7.49 -2.97 6.20
CA ILE A 103 6.46 -3.96 5.79
C ILE A 103 5.78 -4.56 7.03
N ARG A 104 6.55 -4.97 8.04
CA ARG A 104 6.01 -5.46 9.32
C ARG A 104 5.14 -4.40 10.01
N ALA A 105 5.61 -3.15 10.06
CA ALA A 105 4.86 -2.05 10.65
C ALA A 105 3.54 -1.79 9.89
N PHE A 106 3.56 -1.84 8.55
CA PHE A 106 2.37 -1.72 7.71
C PHE A 106 1.40 -2.88 7.88
N CYS A 107 1.86 -4.06 8.31
CA CYS A 107 1.02 -5.18 8.68
C CYS A 107 0.48 -5.05 10.13
N GLY A 108 0.72 -3.95 10.85
CA GLY A 108 0.26 -3.78 12.23
C GLY A 108 1.05 -4.58 13.27
N VAL A 109 2.20 -5.14 12.88
CA VAL A 109 3.09 -5.89 13.77
C VAL A 109 3.87 -4.89 14.61
N ARG A 110 3.63 -4.88 15.92
CA ARG A 110 4.44 -4.06 16.83
C ARG A 110 5.88 -4.60 16.84
N PRO A 111 6.91 -3.73 16.81
CA PRO A 111 8.25 -4.15 17.15
C PRO A 111 8.21 -4.75 18.56
N ALA A 112 8.76 -5.95 18.75
CA ALA A 112 9.11 -6.40 20.08
C ALA A 112 10.17 -5.42 20.60
N PHE A 113 9.83 -4.67 21.65
CA PHE A 113 10.78 -3.84 22.39
C PHE A 113 11.58 -4.70 23.35
#